data_AF-A0A246BAZ6-F1
#
_entry.id   AF-A0A246BAZ6-F1
#
_cell.length_a   1.000
_cell.length_b   1.000
_cell.length_c   1.000
_cell.angle_alpha   90.00
_cell.angle_beta   90.00
_cell.angle_gamma   90.00
#
_symmetry.space_group_name_H-M   'P 1'
#
loop_
_entity.id
_entity.type
_entity.pdbx_description
1 polymer ?
#
loop_
_entity_poly.entity_id
_entity_poly.type
_entity_poly.pdbx_seq_one_letter_code
_entity_poly.pdbx_strand_id
1 'polypeptide(L)'
;MRLSNRNKAGYFQFLSTLVTVGLFLGIFLFFLERYRYHYLGWSEFLLIIIPILGILIFYLRGRQIFEYDSDGEALNFKNRNVVLFLDKALSDEFPKYKLKNYEVLNAIILKKLYITISSKKNHSIILKYDISYLTKKELNDLKISLSKVIKTNKERENN
;
A
#
# COMPACT_ATOMS: atom_id res chain seq x y z
N MET A 1 12.23 0.30 16.24
CA MET A 1 12.51 -0.01 14.82
C MET A 1 11.70 0.93 13.96
N ARG A 2 12.33 1.54 12.96
CA ARG A 2 11.68 2.36 11.94
C ARG A 2 11.68 1.63 10.61
N LEU A 3 10.52 1.55 9.98
CA LEU A 3 10.34 1.04 8.63
C LEU A 3 9.59 2.07 7.82
N SER A 4 10.14 2.48 6.69
CA SER A 4 9.49 3.43 5.80
C SER A 4 9.92 3.15 4.37
N ASN A 5 8.95 2.96 3.50
CA ASN A 5 9.20 2.89 2.06
C ASN A 5 9.08 4.27 1.38
N ARG A 6 9.06 5.36 2.16
CA ARG A 6 8.95 6.73 1.65
C ARG A 6 10.10 7.12 0.73
N ASN A 7 11.28 6.51 0.89
CA ASN A 7 12.40 6.67 -0.03
C ASN A 7 12.06 6.24 -1.48
N LYS A 8 11.08 5.35 -1.66
CA LYS A 8 10.57 4.90 -2.98
C LYS A 8 9.43 5.79 -3.50
N ALA A 9 9.04 6.86 -2.80
CA ALA A 9 7.95 7.73 -3.23
C ALA A 9 8.21 8.32 -4.62
N GLY A 10 9.43 8.76 -4.92
CA GLY A 10 9.79 9.25 -6.26
C GLY A 10 9.59 8.19 -7.35
N TYR A 11 9.92 6.93 -7.08
CA TYR A 11 9.69 5.81 -7.99
C TYR A 11 8.19 5.53 -8.19
N PHE A 12 7.38 5.55 -7.13
CA PHE A 12 5.94 5.37 -7.24
C PHE A 12 5.28 6.53 -8.01
N GLN A 13 5.76 7.75 -7.82
CA GLN A 13 5.29 8.92 -8.57
C GLN A 13 5.65 8.77 -10.05
N PHE A 14 6.89 8.37 -10.36
CA PHE A 14 7.31 8.08 -11.72
C PHE A 14 6.43 7.01 -12.39
N LEU A 15 6.16 5.89 -11.70
CA LEU A 15 5.27 4.85 -12.22
C LEU A 15 3.86 5.38 -12.49
N SER A 16 3.28 6.15 -11.56
CA SER A 16 1.97 6.77 -11.73
C SER A 16 1.93 7.69 -12.95
N THR A 17 2.96 8.53 -13.12
CA THR A 17 3.07 9.42 -14.28
C THR A 17 3.27 8.63 -15.57
N LEU A 18 4.10 7.59 -15.56
CA LEU A 18 4.38 6.75 -16.72
C LEU A 18 3.11 6.10 -17.27
N VAL A 19 2.30 5.46 -16.41
CA VAL A 19 1.05 4.82 -16.85
C VAL A 19 0.01 5.85 -17.32
N THR A 20 0.01 7.05 -16.72
CA THR A 20 -0.91 8.13 -17.09
C THR A 20 -0.54 8.74 -18.44
N VAL A 21 0.73 9.07 -18.65
CA VAL A 21 1.24 9.56 -19.95
C VAL A 21 1.07 8.47 -21.02
N GLY A 22 1.35 7.22 -20.68
CA GLY A 22 1.13 6.08 -21.57
C GLY A 22 -0.33 5.95 -22.02
N LEU A 23 -1.30 6.24 -21.14
CA LEU A 23 -2.71 6.28 -21.51
C LEU A 23 -3.01 7.39 -22.52
N PHE A 24 -2.57 8.62 -22.24
CA PHE A 24 -2.79 9.75 -23.16
C PHE A 24 -2.15 9.51 -24.53
N LEU A 25 -0.92 9.00 -24.54
CA LEU A 25 -0.22 8.65 -25.77
C LEU A 25 -0.90 7.47 -26.50
N GLY A 26 -1.36 6.46 -25.77
CA GLY A 26 -2.11 5.34 -26.33
C GLY A 26 -3.42 5.77 -26.99
N ILE A 27 -4.17 6.66 -26.35
CA ILE A 27 -5.38 7.26 -26.93
C ILE A 27 -5.04 8.03 -28.19
N PHE A 28 -4.01 8.88 -28.16
CA PHE A 28 -3.57 9.64 -29.33
C PHE A 28 -3.18 8.74 -30.51
N LEU A 29 -2.37 7.71 -30.26
CA LEU A 29 -1.96 6.74 -31.26
C LEU A 29 -3.15 5.94 -31.81
N PHE A 30 -4.10 5.56 -30.95
CA PHE A 30 -5.33 4.89 -31.40
C PHE A 30 -6.11 5.74 -32.40
N PHE A 31 -6.24 7.05 -32.16
CA PHE A 31 -6.88 7.95 -33.13
C PHE A 31 -6.08 8.06 -34.45
N LEU A 32 -4.75 8.21 -34.37
CA LEU A 32 -3.92 8.25 -35.58
C LEU A 32 -4.05 6.97 -36.40
N GLU A 33 -4.03 5.83 -35.72
CA GLU A 33 -4.14 4.52 -36.31
C GLU A 33 -5.50 4.34 -37.01
N ARG A 34 -6.58 4.60 -36.27
CA ARG A 34 -7.96 4.40 -36.74
C ARG A 34 -8.35 5.29 -37.93
N TYR A 35 -7.81 6.51 -37.99
CA TYR A 35 -8.25 7.51 -38.98
C TYR A 35 -7.24 7.76 -40.10
N ARG A 36 -5.95 7.50 -39.90
CA ARG A 36 -4.93 7.78 -40.92
C ARG A 36 -4.16 6.56 -41.41
N TYR A 37 -3.70 5.69 -40.52
CA TYR A 37 -2.68 4.70 -40.89
C TYR A 37 -3.24 3.30 -41.21
N HIS A 38 -4.18 2.78 -40.40
CA HIS A 38 -4.85 1.49 -40.61
C HIS A 38 -3.89 0.27 -40.76
N TYR A 39 -2.69 0.33 -40.18
CA TYR A 39 -1.71 -0.76 -40.12
C TYR A 39 -2.03 -1.88 -39.12
N LEU A 40 -2.64 -1.56 -37.97
CA LEU A 40 -2.78 -2.44 -36.81
C LEU A 40 -4.11 -3.22 -36.78
N GLY A 41 -5.11 -2.81 -37.56
CA GLY A 41 -6.43 -3.44 -37.55
C GLY A 41 -7.00 -3.58 -36.13
N TRP A 42 -7.43 -4.77 -35.74
CA TRP A 42 -7.99 -5.04 -34.39
C TRP A 42 -6.99 -4.84 -33.24
N SER A 43 -5.69 -4.84 -33.50
CA SER A 43 -4.68 -4.67 -32.45
C SER A 43 -4.55 -3.22 -31.97
N GLU A 44 -5.16 -2.25 -32.67
CA GLU A 44 -5.19 -0.84 -32.25
C GLU A 44 -5.79 -0.66 -30.83
N PHE A 45 -6.74 -1.51 -30.43
CA PHE A 45 -7.34 -1.47 -29.10
C PHE A 45 -6.33 -1.75 -27.98
N LEU A 46 -5.24 -2.48 -28.26
CA LEU A 46 -4.18 -2.74 -27.27
C LEU A 46 -3.48 -1.46 -26.82
N LEU A 47 -3.43 -0.43 -27.69
CA LEU A 47 -2.87 0.88 -27.35
C LEU A 47 -3.58 1.54 -26.18
N ILE A 48 -4.86 1.21 -25.96
CA ILE A 48 -5.67 1.74 -24.86
C ILE A 48 -5.78 0.70 -23.72
N ILE A 49 -6.01 -0.57 -24.04
CA ILE A 49 -6.23 -1.61 -23.03
C ILE A 49 -5.01 -1.79 -22.13
N ILE A 50 -3.80 -1.80 -22.69
CA ILE A 50 -2.56 -1.98 -21.92
C ILE A 50 -2.36 -0.88 -20.87
N PRO A 51 -2.40 0.42 -21.21
CA PRO A 51 -2.23 1.47 -20.20
C PRO A 51 -3.39 1.51 -19.18
N ILE A 52 -4.63 1.21 -19.59
CA ILE A 52 -5.75 1.08 -18.64
C ILE A 52 -5.49 -0.04 -17.63
N LEU A 53 -5.06 -1.21 -18.10
CA LEU A 53 -4.70 -2.32 -17.20
C LEU A 53 -3.54 -1.93 -16.27
N GLY A 54 -2.55 -1.19 -16.77
CA GLY A 54 -1.44 -0.67 -15.96
C GLY A 54 -1.91 0.24 -14.83
N ILE A 55 -2.80 1.21 -15.14
CA ILE A 55 -3.44 2.09 -14.16
C ILE A 55 -4.24 1.28 -13.14
N LEU A 56 -5.06 0.36 -13.62
CA LEU A 56 -5.93 -0.46 -12.79
C LEU A 56 -5.11 -1.33 -11.82
N ILE A 57 -4.05 -1.99 -12.29
CA ILE A 57 -3.14 -2.76 -11.42
C ILE A 57 -2.46 -1.84 -10.41
N PHE A 58 -1.99 -0.66 -10.81
CA PHE A 58 -1.30 0.27 -9.91
C PHE A 58 -2.21 0.75 -8.77
N TYR A 59 -3.46 1.11 -9.06
CA TYR A 59 -4.38 1.60 -8.02
C TYR A 59 -5.06 0.49 -7.23
N LEU A 60 -5.35 -0.65 -7.85
CA LEU A 60 -5.91 -1.80 -7.11
C LEU A 60 -4.96 -2.29 -6.03
N ARG A 61 -3.64 -2.25 -6.25
CA ARG A 61 -2.63 -2.61 -5.24
C ARG A 61 -2.72 -1.80 -3.94
N GLY A 62 -3.46 -0.71 -3.92
CA GLY A 62 -3.71 0.11 -2.74
C GLY A 62 -2.66 1.19 -2.52
N ARG A 63 -2.59 1.71 -1.30
CA ARG A 63 -1.71 2.82 -0.94
C ARG A 63 -0.22 2.46 -1.08
N GLN A 64 0.54 3.29 -1.78
CA GLN A 64 1.93 2.98 -2.12
C GLN A 64 2.90 3.22 -0.97
N ILE A 65 2.62 4.22 -0.13
CA ILE A 65 3.52 4.62 0.95
C ILE A 65 3.02 4.04 2.28
N PHE A 66 3.88 3.29 2.95
CA PHE A 66 3.69 2.73 4.27
C PHE A 66 4.87 3.09 5.17
N GLU A 67 4.57 3.68 6.32
CA GLU A 67 5.54 4.04 7.35
C GLU A 67 5.09 3.44 8.67
N TYR A 68 6.02 2.80 9.36
CA TYR A 68 5.86 2.18 10.66
C TYR A 68 7.00 2.64 11.56
N ASP A 69 6.66 3.17 12.73
CA ASP A 69 7.62 3.49 13.77
C ASP A 69 7.21 2.80 15.08
N SER A 70 8.18 2.15 15.70
CA SER A 70 8.07 1.51 17.00
C SER A 70 9.11 2.01 17.99
N ASP A 71 9.85 3.07 17.66
CA ASP A 71 10.73 3.76 18.61
C ASP A 71 9.87 4.56 19.60
N GLY A 72 10.20 4.46 20.90
CA GLY A 72 9.42 5.09 21.99
C GLY A 72 8.34 4.19 22.60
N GLU A 73 7.31 4.80 23.18
CA GLU A 73 6.25 4.09 23.93
C GLU A 73 5.02 3.74 23.07
N ALA A 74 4.85 4.45 21.95
CA ALA A 74 3.76 4.25 21.01
C ALA A 74 4.21 3.49 19.75
N LEU A 75 3.23 2.91 19.07
CA LEU A 75 3.34 2.46 17.70
C LEU A 75 2.67 3.48 16.79
N ASN A 76 3.36 3.80 15.71
CA ASN A 76 2.96 4.79 14.74
C ASN A 76 2.84 4.13 13.37
N PHE A 77 1.63 4.17 12.79
CA PHE A 77 1.35 3.66 11.45
C PHE A 77 0.90 4.79 10.56
N LYS A 78 1.48 4.90 9.37
CA LYS A 78 1.07 5.84 8.33
C LYS A 78 0.94 5.11 7.01
N ASN A 79 -0.18 5.30 6.34
CA ASN A 79 -0.43 4.69 5.03
C ASN A 79 -1.10 5.71 4.10
N ARG A 80 -0.45 6.03 2.98
CA ARG A 80 -0.92 7.09 2.08
C ARG A 80 -0.58 6.78 0.63
N ASN A 81 -1.32 7.41 -0.28
CA ASN A 81 -1.00 7.38 -1.69
C ASN A 81 0.17 8.32 -2.00
N VAL A 82 0.91 7.99 -3.06
CA VAL A 82 1.92 8.92 -3.61
C VAL A 82 1.26 10.15 -4.25
N VAL A 83 0.09 9.93 -4.84
CA VAL A 83 -0.76 10.95 -5.42
C VAL A 83 -1.68 11.52 -4.33
N LEU A 84 -1.43 12.77 -3.94
CA LEU A 84 -2.06 13.41 -2.78
C LEU A 84 -3.58 13.61 -2.89
N PHE A 85 -4.13 13.67 -4.10
CA PHE A 85 -5.55 13.97 -4.32
C PHE A 85 -6.48 12.75 -4.32
N LEU A 86 -5.94 11.51 -4.29
CA LEU A 86 -6.77 10.30 -4.42
C LEU A 86 -7.47 9.89 -3.12
N ASP A 87 -6.83 10.07 -1.96
CA ASP A 87 -7.40 9.64 -0.68
C ASP A 87 -6.72 10.32 0.52
N LYS A 88 -7.44 10.42 1.64
CA LYS A 88 -6.91 10.92 2.91
C LYS A 88 -5.87 9.95 3.46
N ALA A 89 -4.71 10.49 3.82
CA ALA A 89 -3.67 9.73 4.51
C ALA A 89 -4.22 9.13 5.82
N LEU A 90 -3.99 7.82 6.02
CA LEU A 90 -4.28 7.15 7.28
C LEU A 90 -3.05 7.32 8.17
N SER A 91 -3.27 7.74 9.41
CA SER A 91 -2.23 7.94 10.40
C SER A 91 -2.82 7.61 11.76
N ASP A 92 -2.36 6.51 12.35
CA ASP A 92 -2.83 6.01 13.63
C ASP A 92 -1.65 5.84 14.58
N GLU A 93 -1.80 6.39 15.78
CA GLU A 93 -0.83 6.30 16.86
C GLU A 93 -1.50 5.71 18.10
N PHE A 94 -0.90 4.68 18.68
CA PHE A 94 -1.41 4.07 19.91
C PHE A 94 -0.28 3.50 20.77
N PRO A 95 -0.44 3.47 22.11
CA PRO A 95 0.54 2.85 23.00
C PRO A 95 0.77 1.37 22.69
N LYS A 96 2.01 0.90 22.80
CA LYS A 96 2.40 -0.49 22.49
C LYS A 96 1.57 -1.54 23.22
N TYR A 97 1.23 -1.29 24.48
CA TYR A 97 0.43 -2.22 25.30
C TYR A 97 -0.99 -2.45 24.75
N LYS A 98 -1.49 -1.58 23.86
CA LYS A 98 -2.80 -1.77 23.23
C LYS A 98 -2.78 -2.76 22.08
N LEU A 99 -1.62 -3.12 21.55
CA LEU A 99 -1.51 -4.10 20.47
C LEU A 99 -1.86 -5.49 21.01
N LYS A 100 -2.93 -6.09 20.49
CA LYS A 100 -3.37 -7.45 20.86
C LYS A 100 -2.89 -8.50 19.85
N ASN A 101 -3.18 -8.29 18.57
CA ASN A 101 -2.82 -9.21 17.51
C ASN A 101 -2.57 -8.47 16.19
N TYR A 102 -1.90 -9.14 15.25
CA TYR A 102 -1.83 -8.69 13.86
C TYR A 102 -2.07 -9.86 12.90
N GLU A 103 -2.63 -9.56 11.74
CA GLU A 103 -2.83 -10.51 10.65
C GLU A 103 -2.38 -9.89 9.33
N VAL A 104 -1.72 -10.69 8.49
CA VAL A 104 -1.31 -10.28 7.15
C VAL A 104 -2.05 -11.14 6.14
N LEU A 105 -3.00 -10.55 5.43
CA LEU A 105 -3.63 -11.18 4.28
C LEU A 105 -2.78 -10.93 3.05
N ASN A 106 -2.40 -12.01 2.38
CA ASN A 106 -1.59 -12.00 1.16
C ASN A 106 -2.41 -12.58 0.01
N ALA A 107 -3.11 -11.72 -0.73
CA ALA A 107 -3.63 -12.05 -2.04
C ALA A 107 -2.56 -11.81 -3.11
N ILE A 108 -2.74 -12.39 -4.31
CA ILE A 108 -1.73 -12.37 -5.39
C ILE A 108 -1.25 -10.94 -5.69
N ILE A 109 -2.16 -9.97 -5.74
CA ILE A 109 -1.87 -8.57 -6.07
C ILE A 109 -1.95 -7.67 -4.82
N LEU A 110 -2.71 -8.08 -3.80
CA LEU A 110 -3.07 -7.25 -2.66
C LEU A 110 -2.49 -7.82 -1.37
N LYS A 111 -1.77 -7.01 -0.61
CA LYS A 111 -1.37 -7.36 0.75
C LYS A 111 -1.95 -6.36 1.72
N LYS A 112 -2.65 -6.86 2.72
CA LYS A 112 -3.26 -6.04 3.78
C LYS A 112 -2.77 -6.48 5.14
N LEU A 113 -2.47 -5.49 5.97
CA LEU A 113 -2.15 -5.66 7.38
C LEU A 113 -3.37 -5.26 8.19
N TYR A 114 -3.81 -6.17 9.06
CA TYR A 114 -4.86 -5.95 10.03
C TYR A 114 -4.21 -5.91 11.41
N ILE A 115 -4.40 -4.81 12.14
CA ILE A 115 -3.90 -4.63 13.49
C ILE A 115 -5.10 -4.58 14.44
N THR A 116 -5.17 -5.51 15.37
CA THR A 116 -6.21 -5.55 16.40
C THR A 116 -5.68 -4.89 17.66
N ILE A 117 -6.36 -3.81 18.08
CA ILE A 117 -6.01 -3.03 19.27
C ILE A 117 -7.10 -3.10 20.34
N SER A 118 -6.71 -2.92 21.60
CA SER A 118 -7.64 -2.76 22.72
C SER A 118 -8.19 -1.32 22.79
N SER A 119 -9.50 -1.20 23.04
CA SER A 119 -10.18 0.08 23.28
C SER A 119 -10.57 0.25 24.74
N LYS A 120 -10.83 1.50 25.16
CA LYS A 120 -11.13 1.89 26.55
C LYS A 120 -12.37 1.19 27.16
N LYS A 121 -13.25 0.60 26.35
CA LYS A 121 -14.50 -0.06 26.79
C LYS A 121 -14.51 -1.58 26.52
N ASN A 122 -13.40 -2.28 26.72
CA ASN A 122 -13.22 -3.72 26.44
C ASN A 122 -13.49 -4.19 25.00
N HIS A 123 -13.84 -3.29 24.09
CA HIS A 123 -13.99 -3.59 22.67
C HIS A 123 -12.63 -3.63 21.97
N SER A 124 -12.50 -4.49 20.97
CA SER A 124 -11.33 -4.53 20.08
C SER A 124 -11.62 -3.73 18.81
N ILE A 125 -10.66 -2.92 18.37
CA ILE A 125 -10.75 -2.18 17.09
C ILE A 125 -9.75 -2.80 16.12
N ILE A 126 -10.16 -2.96 14.85
CA ILE A 126 -9.30 -3.47 13.78
C ILE A 126 -8.90 -2.32 12.86
N LEU A 127 -7.61 -1.99 12.84
CA LEU A 127 -7.02 -1.02 11.93
C LEU A 127 -6.52 -1.76 10.67
N LYS A 128 -6.69 -1.16 9.49
CA LYS A 128 -6.39 -1.78 8.20
C LYS A 128 -5.41 -0.92 7.42
N TYR A 129 -4.35 -1.54 6.90
CA TYR A 129 -3.32 -0.85 6.12
C TYR A 129 -2.94 -1.64 4.87
N ASP A 130 -2.71 -0.95 3.76
CA ASP A 130 -2.19 -1.54 2.54
C ASP A 130 -0.66 -1.65 2.62
N ILE A 131 -0.15 -2.85 2.41
CA ILE A 131 1.28 -3.19 2.49
C ILE A 131 1.78 -3.89 1.22
N SER A 132 1.02 -3.83 0.12
CA SER A 132 1.32 -4.44 -1.18
C SER A 132 2.65 -3.97 -1.80
N TYR A 133 3.13 -2.80 -1.36
CA TYR A 133 4.35 -2.15 -1.84
C TYR A 133 5.56 -2.37 -0.92
N LEU A 134 5.41 -3.15 0.15
CA LEU A 134 6.53 -3.62 0.95
C LEU A 134 7.24 -4.78 0.25
N THR A 135 8.57 -4.72 0.26
CA THR A 135 9.44 -5.84 -0.12
C THR A 135 9.30 -6.99 0.87
N LYS A 136 9.72 -8.20 0.46
CA LYS A 136 9.71 -9.37 1.34
C LYS A 136 10.50 -9.12 2.65
N LYS A 137 11.64 -8.43 2.55
CA LYS A 137 12.47 -8.06 3.70
C LYS A 137 11.75 -7.10 4.64
N GLU A 138 11.24 -5.98 4.13
CA GLU A 138 10.46 -5.01 4.91
C GLU A 138 9.26 -5.68 5.60
N LEU A 139 8.54 -6.55 4.88
CA LEU A 139 7.41 -7.29 5.46
C LEU A 139 7.85 -8.23 6.59
N ASN A 140 8.98 -8.92 6.44
CA ASN A 140 9.51 -9.81 7.47
C ASN A 140 9.94 -9.02 8.71
N ASP A 141 10.65 -7.92 8.51
CA ASP A 141 11.10 -7.05 9.61
C ASP A 141 9.89 -6.48 10.38
N LEU A 142 8.84 -6.07 9.66
CA LEU A 142 7.58 -5.61 10.26
C LEU A 142 6.95 -6.70 11.13
N LYS A 143 6.83 -7.93 10.60
CA LYS A 143 6.28 -9.08 11.34
C LYS A 143 7.08 -9.36 12.61
N ILE A 144 8.41 -9.38 12.52
CA ILE A 144 9.30 -9.59 13.68
C ILE A 144 9.07 -8.50 14.73
N SER A 145 8.98 -7.24 14.32
CA SER A 145 8.75 -6.11 15.22
C SER A 145 7.41 -6.23 15.97
N LEU A 146 6.31 -6.49 15.24
CA LEU A 146 4.98 -6.64 15.83
C LEU A 146 4.90 -7.86 16.76
N SER A 147 5.48 -8.99 16.35
CA SER A 147 5.56 -10.19 17.19
C SER A 147 6.30 -9.94 18.49
N LYS A 148 7.39 -9.16 18.46
CA LYS A 148 8.16 -8.79 19.66
C LYS A 148 7.29 -7.98 20.63
N VAL A 149 6.55 -6.99 20.13
CA VAL A 149 5.65 -6.17 20.96
C VAL A 149 4.56 -7.01 21.61
N ILE A 150 3.90 -7.88 20.83
CA ILE A 150 2.86 -8.78 21.36
C ILE A 150 3.42 -9.71 22.43
N LYS A 151 4.61 -10.28 22.20
CA LYS A 151 5.27 -11.15 23.18
C LYS A 151 5.51 -10.41 24.51
N THR A 152 6.08 -9.20 24.46
CA THR A 152 6.30 -8.39 25.64
C THR A 152 5.00 -7.99 26.35
N ASN A 153 3.92 -7.72 25.62
CA ASN A 153 2.62 -7.43 26.23
C ASN A 153 2.07 -8.65 26.98
N LYS A 154 2.13 -9.84 26.37
CA LYS A 154 1.68 -11.10 27.03
C LYS A 154 2.49 -11.42 28.28
N GLU A 155 3.80 -11.19 28.27
CA GLU A 155 4.66 -11.37 29.44
C GLU A 155 4.29 -10.41 30.58
N ARG A 156 3.81 -9.19 30.27
CA ARG A 156 3.34 -8.23 31.28
C ARG A 156 1.94 -8.54 31.82
N GLU A 157 1.08 -9.19 31.04
CA GLU A 157 -0.25 -9.61 31.50
C GLU A 157 -0.18 -10.83 32.43
N ASN A 158 0.87 -11.66 32.28
CA ASN A 158 1.07 -12.88 33.07
C ASN A 158 1.89 -12.66 34.37
N ASN A 159 2.49 -11.48 34.56
CA ASN A 159 3.22 -11.09 35.78
C ASN A 159 2.40 -10.09 36.59
#